data_AF-A0AAF0PPS5-F1
#
_entry.id   AF-A0AAF0PPS5-F1
#
_cell.length_a   1.000
_cell.length_b   1.000
_cell.length_c   1.000
_cell.angle_alpha   90.00
_cell.angle_beta   90.00
_cell.angle_gamma   90.00
#
_symmetry.space_group_name_H-M   'P 1'
#
loop_
_entity.id
_entity.type
_entity.pdbx_description
1 polymer ?
#
loop_
_entity_poly.entity_id
_entity_poly.type
_entity_poly.pdbx_seq_one_letter_code
_entity_poly.pdbx_strand_id
1 'polypeptide(L)'
;SNYDVEQCIRGFKLFANISWDKVDDVIVPVNVSTSFHRVFIVFRIKLRCLHVYDSMMGGSLYDKNVNIVVEKLATMIPLFLTSTSFYGKRLDLYANKLPEYIDKSESDPVAVKHMTNVLQ
;
A
#
# COMPACT_ATOMS: atom_id res chain seq x y z
N SER A 1 -17.64 -14.98 3.71
CA SER A 1 -17.41 -16.33 4.27
C SER A 1 -15.91 -16.51 4.55
N ASN A 2 -15.50 -17.49 5.37
CA ASN A 2 -14.05 -17.77 5.57
C ASN A 2 -13.32 -18.08 4.24
N TYR A 3 -14.04 -18.63 3.26
CA TYR A 3 -13.54 -18.88 1.91
C TYR A 3 -13.18 -17.58 1.17
N ASP A 4 -14.00 -16.55 1.26
CA ASP A 4 -13.73 -15.26 0.59
C ASP A 4 -12.46 -14.60 1.13
N VAL A 5 -12.25 -14.68 2.45
CA VAL A 5 -11.06 -14.15 3.12
C VAL A 5 -9.81 -14.90 2.63
N GLU A 6 -9.87 -16.22 2.56
CA GLU A 6 -8.76 -17.03 2.04
C GLU A 6 -8.43 -16.72 0.57
N GLN A 7 -9.45 -16.59 -0.28
CA GLN A 7 -9.25 -16.23 -1.70
C GLN A 7 -8.65 -14.82 -1.84
N CYS A 8 -9.00 -13.89 -0.96
CA CYS A 8 -8.38 -12.57 -0.91
C CYS A 8 -6.93 -12.60 -0.43
N ILE A 9 -6.62 -13.40 0.59
CA ILE A 9 -5.24 -13.62 1.05
C ILE A 9 -4.40 -14.25 -0.07
N ARG A 10 -4.97 -15.20 -0.82
CA ARG A 10 -4.30 -15.85 -1.96
C ARG A 10 -4.22 -14.96 -3.22
N GLY A 11 -4.87 -13.80 -3.22
CA GLY A 11 -4.90 -12.87 -4.36
C GLY A 11 -5.84 -13.28 -5.50
N PHE A 12 -6.69 -14.29 -5.30
CA PHE A 12 -7.68 -14.75 -6.29
C PHE A 12 -8.96 -13.90 -6.31
N LYS A 13 -9.17 -13.10 -5.27
CA LYS A 13 -10.31 -12.18 -5.15
C LYS A 13 -9.85 -10.87 -4.56
N LEU A 14 -10.36 -9.75 -5.06
CA LEU A 14 -10.17 -8.44 -4.44
C LEU A 14 -11.51 -8.03 -3.78
N PHE A 15 -11.50 -7.68 -2.50
CA PHE A 15 -12.65 -7.02 -1.88
C PHE A 15 -12.68 -5.56 -2.35
N ALA A 16 -13.20 -5.34 -3.57
CA ALA A 16 -13.31 -4.03 -4.20
C ALA A 16 -14.64 -3.32 -3.87
N ASN A 17 -15.35 -3.73 -2.81
CA ASN A 17 -16.67 -3.19 -2.46
C ASN A 17 -16.61 -1.87 -1.68
N ILE A 18 -15.43 -1.44 -1.23
CA ILE A 18 -15.24 -0.21 -0.45
C ILE A 18 -14.21 0.67 -1.18
N SER A 19 -14.60 1.91 -1.48
CA SER A 19 -13.70 2.89 -2.06
C SER A 19 -12.58 3.27 -1.09
N TRP A 20 -11.38 3.54 -1.60
CA TRP A 20 -10.20 3.84 -0.77
C TRP A 20 -10.41 5.09 0.09
N ASP A 21 -11.30 6.02 -0.30
CA ASP A 21 -11.63 7.22 0.49
C ASP A 21 -12.46 6.90 1.76
N LYS A 22 -12.81 5.64 1.99
CA LYS A 22 -13.56 5.20 3.18
C LYS A 22 -12.75 4.33 4.14
N VAL A 23 -11.48 4.08 3.84
CA VAL A 23 -10.60 3.24 4.65
C VAL A 23 -9.31 3.99 4.96
N ASP A 24 -8.63 3.59 6.03
CA ASP A 24 -7.30 4.13 6.36
C ASP A 24 -6.17 3.26 5.82
N ASP A 25 -6.47 1.99 5.54
CA ASP A 25 -5.51 0.97 5.14
C ASP A 25 -6.00 0.24 3.90
N VAL A 26 -5.11 0.14 2.92
CA VAL A 26 -5.39 -0.54 1.66
C VAL A 26 -4.37 -1.64 1.43
N ILE A 27 -4.87 -2.83 1.18
CA ILE A 27 -4.07 -4.01 0.88
C ILE A 27 -3.87 -4.10 -0.64
N VAL A 28 -2.60 -4.15 -1.06
CA VAL A 28 -2.19 -4.34 -2.45
C VAL A 28 -1.33 -5.60 -2.52
N PRO A 29 -1.90 -6.76 -2.90
CA PRO A 29 -1.11 -7.97 -3.11
C PRO A 29 -0.26 -7.81 -4.37
N VAL A 30 1.05 -8.01 -4.26
CA VAL A 30 1.98 -7.90 -5.39
C VAL A 30 2.65 -9.25 -5.62
N ASN A 31 2.51 -9.77 -6.84
CA ASN A 31 3.18 -10.98 -7.28
C ASN A 31 4.37 -10.62 -8.17
N VAL A 32 5.59 -10.87 -7.71
CA VAL A 32 6.81 -10.66 -8.49
C VAL A 32 7.17 -11.98 -9.14
N SER A 33 6.82 -12.11 -10.43
CA SER A 33 6.83 -13.36 -11.20
C SER A 33 8.17 -14.11 -11.26
N THR A 34 9.29 -13.43 -10.99
CA THR A 34 10.62 -13.98 -11.21
C THR A 34 11.15 -14.88 -10.09
N SER A 35 10.51 -14.90 -8.91
CA SER A 35 11.15 -15.50 -7.73
C SER A 35 10.21 -16.23 -6.75
N PHE A 36 8.97 -16.57 -7.14
CA PHE A 36 7.94 -17.14 -6.23
C PHE A 36 7.68 -16.29 -4.97
N HIS A 37 8.19 -15.05 -4.95
CA HIS A 37 8.05 -14.14 -3.84
C HIS A 37 6.76 -13.34 -4.02
N ARG A 38 5.86 -13.51 -3.05
CA ARG A 38 4.70 -12.63 -2.90
C ARG A 38 5.07 -11.59 -1.85
N VAL A 39 4.94 -10.32 -2.19
CA VAL A 39 5.03 -9.25 -1.20
C VAL A 39 3.65 -8.67 -0.99
N PHE A 40 3.37 -8.31 0.24
CA PHE A 40 2.11 -7.70 0.62
C PHE A 40 2.38 -6.25 0.96
N ILE A 41 1.74 -5.35 0.24
CA ILE A 41 1.88 -3.92 0.49
C ILE A 41 0.62 -3.44 1.19
N VAL A 42 0.79 -2.80 2.34
CA VAL A 42 -0.27 -2.06 3.01
C VAL A 42 -0.01 -0.58 2.80
N PHE A 43 -0.85 0.08 2.00
CA PHE A 43 -0.86 1.52 1.92
C PHE A 43 -1.60 2.11 3.12
N ARG A 44 -0.83 2.66 4.05
CA ARG A 44 -1.31 3.37 5.23
C ARG A 44 -1.60 4.80 4.81
N ILE A 45 -2.86 5.12 4.50
CA ILE A 45 -3.25 6.43 3.94
C ILE A 45 -2.90 7.53 4.93
N LYS A 46 -3.32 7.44 6.19
CA LYS A 46 -3.02 8.48 7.19
C LYS A 46 -1.52 8.72 7.44
N LEU A 47 -0.68 7.70 7.21
CA LEU A 47 0.78 7.81 7.31
C LEU A 47 1.45 8.14 5.98
N ARG A 48 0.67 8.26 4.89
CA ARG A 48 1.15 8.47 3.53
C ARG A 48 2.33 7.55 3.17
N CYS A 49 2.20 6.26 3.49
CA CYS A 49 3.31 5.31 3.43
C CYS A 49 2.88 3.90 2.99
N LEU A 50 3.67 3.29 2.12
CA LEU A 50 3.60 1.87 1.76
C LEU A 50 4.43 1.06 2.76
N HIS A 51 3.76 0.21 3.53
CA HIS A 51 4.40 -0.80 4.35
C HIS A 51 4.53 -2.09 3.54
N VAL A 52 5.76 -2.53 3.29
CA VAL A 52 6.06 -3.72 2.50
C VAL A 52 6.36 -4.87 3.44
N TYR A 53 5.59 -5.94 3.33
CA TYR A 53 5.75 -7.17 4.09
C TYR A 53 6.19 -8.30 3.16
N ASP A 54 7.16 -9.08 3.62
CA ASP A 54 7.54 -10.35 2.99
C ASP A 54 6.53 -11.43 3.39
N SER A 55 5.96 -12.15 2.42
CA SER A 55 5.10 -13.30 2.74
C SER A 55 5.89 -14.54 3.15
N MET A 56 7.21 -14.58 2.92
CA MET A 56 8.08 -15.70 3.28
C MET A 56 9.16 -15.24 4.26
N MET A 57 9.38 -15.98 5.34
CA MET A 57 10.57 -15.78 6.18
C MET A 57 11.80 -16.17 5.36
N GLY A 58 12.39 -15.22 4.63
CA GLY A 58 13.49 -15.51 3.71
C GLY A 58 14.26 -14.31 3.17
N GLY A 59 13.75 -13.08 3.28
CA GLY A 59 14.52 -11.87 2.97
C GLY A 59 14.31 -11.32 1.56
N SER A 60 13.11 -11.47 0.99
CA SER A 60 12.75 -10.91 -0.32
C SER A 60 12.59 -9.39 -0.32
N LEU A 61 12.54 -8.74 0.87
CA LEU A 61 12.47 -7.28 0.99
C LEU A 61 13.69 -6.57 0.38
N TYR A 62 14.78 -7.31 0.16
CA TYR A 62 16.00 -6.81 -0.48
C TYR A 62 16.17 -7.30 -1.93
N ASP A 63 15.17 -8.01 -2.49
CA ASP A 63 15.15 -8.35 -3.90
C ASP A 63 14.98 -7.06 -4.73
N LYS A 64 15.90 -6.84 -5.67
CA LYS A 64 15.90 -5.67 -6.54
C LYS A 64 14.59 -5.54 -7.33
N ASN A 65 14.00 -6.66 -7.75
CA ASN A 65 12.76 -6.65 -8.52
C ASN A 65 11.56 -6.23 -7.65
N VAL A 66 11.54 -6.64 -6.37
CA VAL A 66 10.55 -6.18 -5.40
C VAL A 66 10.65 -4.67 -5.22
N ASN A 67 11.86 -4.15 -4.99
CA ASN A 67 12.08 -2.72 -4.80
C ASN A 67 11.65 -1.89 -6.02
N ILE A 68 11.98 -2.32 -7.23
CA ILE A 68 11.55 -1.66 -8.47
C ILE A 68 10.02 -1.57 -8.55
N VAL A 69 9.31 -2.66 -8.22
CA VAL A 69 7.84 -2.67 -8.25
C VAL A 69 7.26 -1.75 -7.18
N VAL A 70 7.79 -1.81 -5.96
CA VAL A 70 7.33 -0.97 -4.84
C VAL A 70 7.56 0.51 -5.12
N GLU A 71 8.74 0.90 -5.62
CA GLU A 71 9.05 2.29 -5.97
C GLU A 71 8.12 2.83 -7.07
N LYS A 72 7.82 2.00 -8.07
CA LYS A 72 6.83 2.35 -9.11
C LYS A 72 5.45 2.57 -8.50
N LEU A 73 5.00 1.70 -7.60
CA LEU A 73 3.72 1.87 -6.90
C LEU A 73 3.72 3.13 -6.01
N ALA A 74 4.81 3.40 -5.31
CA ALA A 74 4.97 4.58 -4.46
C ALA A 74 4.84 5.90 -5.25
N THR A 75 5.21 5.86 -6.54
CA THR A 75 5.06 7.00 -7.46
C THR A 75 3.68 7.03 -8.12
N MET A 76 3.18 5.90 -8.59
CA MET A 76 1.92 5.85 -9.36
C MET A 76 0.69 6.08 -8.49
N ILE A 77 0.64 5.50 -7.29
CA ILE A 77 -0.53 5.60 -6.40
C ILE A 77 -0.94 7.07 -6.16
N PRO A 78 -0.06 7.97 -5.68
CA PRO A 78 -0.46 9.36 -5.42
C PRO A 78 -0.96 10.08 -6.68
N LEU A 79 -0.38 9.81 -7.86
CA LEU A 79 -0.85 10.38 -9.14
C LEU A 79 -2.29 9.97 -9.45
N PHE A 80 -2.63 8.69 -9.28
CA PHE A 80 -3.99 8.21 -9.50
C PHE A 80 -4.97 8.75 -8.44
N LEU A 81 -4.55 8.86 -7.17
CA LEU A 81 -5.38 9.47 -6.12
C LEU A 81 -5.70 10.93 -6.44
N THR A 82 -4.71 11.73 -6.86
CA THR A 82 -4.94 13.11 -7.30
C THR A 82 -5.92 13.17 -8.48
N SER A 83 -5.71 12.33 -9.51
CA SER A 83 -6.57 12.33 -10.71
C SER A 83 -8.03 11.95 -10.45
N THR A 84 -8.30 11.20 -9.37
CA THR A 84 -9.64 10.72 -9.00
C THR A 84 -10.35 11.61 -7.97
N SER A 85 -9.76 12.79 -7.68
CA SER A 85 -10.22 13.72 -6.65
C SER A 85 -10.34 13.06 -5.26
N PHE A 86 -9.48 12.07 -4.96
CA PHE A 86 -9.48 11.33 -3.70
C PHE A 86 -9.34 12.27 -2.49
N TYR A 87 -8.39 13.21 -2.55
CA TYR A 87 -8.09 14.09 -1.43
C TYR A 87 -9.21 15.07 -1.10
N GLY A 88 -10.01 15.47 -2.11
CA GLY A 88 -11.24 16.23 -1.89
C GLY A 88 -12.31 15.47 -1.10
N LYS A 89 -12.27 14.13 -1.09
CA LYS A 89 -13.15 13.26 -0.29
C LYS A 89 -12.57 12.93 1.09
N ARG A 90 -11.27 13.19 1.29
CA ARG A 90 -10.48 12.89 2.49
C ARG A 90 -9.96 14.17 3.16
N LEU A 91 -10.84 15.15 3.33
CA LEU A 91 -10.51 16.41 3.99
C LEU A 91 -10.04 16.21 5.44
N ASP A 92 -10.37 15.06 6.06
CA ASP A 92 -9.89 14.66 7.37
C ASP A 92 -8.35 14.58 7.46
N LEU A 93 -7.66 14.26 6.35
CA LEU A 93 -6.20 14.20 6.32
C LEU A 93 -5.57 15.58 6.60
N TYR A 94 -6.20 16.65 6.11
CA TYR A 94 -5.77 18.03 6.32
C TYR A 94 -6.32 18.62 7.62
N ALA A 95 -7.59 18.36 7.93
CA ALA A 95 -8.25 18.88 9.13
C ALA A 95 -7.56 18.40 10.42
N ASN A 96 -7.08 17.15 10.43
CA ASN A 96 -6.34 16.58 11.54
C ASN A 96 -4.85 17.00 11.57
N LYS A 97 -4.41 17.84 10.62
CA LYS A 97 -3.02 18.32 10.48
C LYS A 97 -2.00 17.17 10.53
N LEU A 98 -2.28 16.09 9.79
CA LEU A 98 -1.37 14.95 9.74
C LEU A 98 -0.01 15.41 9.17
N PRO A 99 1.11 15.23 9.91
CA PRO A 99 2.43 15.75 9.50
C PRO A 99 2.85 15.31 8.11
N GLU A 100 2.42 14.13 7.69
CA GLU A 100 2.75 13.54 6.41
C GLU A 100 2.07 14.23 5.22
N TYR A 101 1.08 15.09 5.47
CA TYR A 101 0.30 15.83 4.48
C TYR A 101 0.54 17.34 4.48
N ILE A 102 1.23 17.87 5.49
CA ILE A 102 1.59 19.29 5.57
C ILE A 102 2.71 19.59 4.56
N ASP A 103 2.56 20.67 3.79
CA ASP A 103 3.55 21.18 2.83
C ASP A 103 4.02 20.15 1.77
N LYS A 104 3.21 19.12 1.50
CA LYS A 104 3.49 18.13 0.44
C LYS A 104 2.41 18.20 -0.63
N SER A 105 2.83 18.16 -1.89
CA SER A 105 1.88 18.05 -3.00
C SER A 105 1.14 16.71 -2.91
N GLU A 106 -0.13 16.68 -3.26
CA GLU A 106 -0.95 15.46 -3.33
C GLU A 106 -0.36 14.38 -4.25
N SER A 107 0.39 14.80 -5.27
CA SER A 107 1.03 13.95 -6.26
C SER A 107 2.42 13.45 -5.87
N ASP A 108 3.01 13.96 -4.78
CA ASP A 108 4.37 13.56 -4.39
C ASP A 108 4.41 12.07 -4.03
N PRO A 109 5.49 11.35 -4.39
CA PRO A 109 5.67 9.96 -4.03
C PRO A 109 5.44 9.70 -2.54
N VAL A 110 4.81 8.57 -2.23
CA VAL A 110 4.57 8.16 -0.85
C VAL A 110 5.82 7.48 -0.27
N ALA A 111 6.01 7.56 1.04
CA ALA A 111 7.15 6.91 1.69
C ALA A 111 7.03 5.38 1.59
N VAL A 112 8.16 4.68 1.57
CA VAL A 112 8.21 3.20 1.59
C VAL A 112 8.91 2.74 2.86
N LYS A 113 8.31 1.79 3.57
CA LYS A 113 8.90 1.14 4.75
C LYS A 113 8.86 -0.37 4.60
N HIS A 114 10.03 -0.98 4.64
CA HIS A 114 10.16 -2.43 4.70
C HIS A 114 9.93 -2.88 6.15
N MET A 115 8.90 -3.70 6.36
CA MET A 115 8.54 -4.20 7.67
C MET A 115 9.27 -5.53 7.88
N THR A 116 10.28 -5.54 8.75
CA THR A 116 10.85 -6.79 9.26
C THR A 116 9.89 -7.37 10.30
N ASN A 117 9.71 -8.69 10.29
CA ASN A 117 8.89 -9.37 11.31
C ASN A 117 9.51 -9.11 12.69
N VAL A 118 9.02 -8.09 13.40
CA VAL A 118 9.15 -8.01 14.85
C VAL A 118 7.92 -8.72 15.39
N LEU A 119 8.01 -10.05 15.46
CA LEU A 119 7.17 -10.80 16.38
C LEU A 119 7.58 -10.33 17.78
N GLN A 120 6.74 -9.50 18.42
CA GLN A 120 6.74 -9.37 19.88
C GLN A 120 5.87 -10.47 20.47
#